data_AF-A0A4Y2WDP4-F1
#
_entry.id   AF-A0A4Y2WDP4-F1
#
_cell.length_a   1.000
_cell.length_b   1.000
_cell.length_c   1.000
_cell.angle_alpha   90.00
_cell.angle_beta   90.00
_cell.angle_gamma   90.00
#
_symmetry.space_group_name_H-M   'P 1'
#
loop_
_entity.id
_entity.type
_entity.pdbx_description
1 polymer ?
#
loop_
_entity_poly.entity_id
_entity_poly.type
_entity_poly.pdbx_seq_one_letter_code
_entity_poly.pdbx_strand_id
1 'polypeptide(L)'
;KDCFISFNLGLPLQDDCRTANGNLRSFSPLGKKDSLTPDGPNPALPITQEPSTALSRAGWVLRTLILCQSPHLIRDRKYHVRTFRKCLVGSEMVDWLMHQGAIYVRIHSRSQAVGMWQALMEEGVISHVTNECQFKDKYLFYRFREDQQEVSSTPTLEDRQQAETELPEVLARLLQLAPDAVFRMILRKP
;
A
#
# COMPACT_ATOMS: atom_id res chain seq x y z
N LYS A 1 20.35 10.83 34.11
CA LYS A 1 19.51 9.90 34.90
C LYS A 1 18.31 9.58 34.02
N ASP A 2 18.58 8.69 33.09
CA ASP A 2 17.73 8.25 32.00
C ASP A 2 16.56 7.44 32.54
N CYS A 3 15.36 7.73 32.06
CA CYS A 3 14.19 6.88 32.27
C CYS A 3 13.77 6.32 30.90
N PHE A 4 14.43 5.24 30.50
CA PHE A 4 13.99 4.37 29.41
C PHE A 4 12.84 3.52 29.94
N ILE A 5 11.62 3.83 29.51
CA ILE A 5 10.49 2.91 29.69
C ILE A 5 10.57 1.88 28.56
N SER A 6 11.01 0.67 28.92
CA SER A 6 10.92 -0.51 28.07
C SER A 6 9.45 -0.88 27.84
N PHE A 7 8.96 -0.72 26.62
CA PHE A 7 7.76 -1.43 26.17
C PHE A 7 8.17 -2.76 25.57
N ASN A 8 7.88 -3.80 26.33
CA ASN A 8 8.02 -5.20 25.97
C ASN A 8 6.88 -5.56 25.01
N LEU A 9 7.14 -5.65 23.71
CA LEU A 9 6.22 -6.22 22.73
C LEU A 9 6.75 -7.60 22.35
N GLY A 10 6.19 -8.62 23.00
CA GLY A 10 6.32 -10.01 22.57
C GLY A 10 5.70 -10.16 21.18
N LEU A 11 6.55 -10.40 20.19
CA LEU A 11 6.15 -10.86 18.86
C LEU A 11 6.13 -12.40 18.88
N PRO A 12 5.08 -13.06 18.41
CA PRO A 12 5.15 -14.49 18.17
C PRO A 12 6.03 -14.76 16.95
N LEU A 13 7.07 -15.55 17.18
CA LEU A 13 7.87 -16.24 16.18
C LEU A 13 6.94 -17.03 15.26
N GLN A 14 7.09 -16.88 13.95
CA GLN A 14 6.51 -17.79 12.98
C GLN A 14 7.60 -18.73 12.48
N ASP A 15 7.33 -20.01 12.74
CA ASP A 15 8.20 -21.16 12.57
C ASP A 15 8.70 -21.41 11.14
N ASP A 16 9.89 -21.99 11.11
CA ASP A 16 10.69 -22.49 10.00
C ASP A 16 9.97 -23.46 9.06
N CYS A 17 10.24 -23.33 7.75
CA CYS A 17 10.33 -24.45 6.81
C CYS A 17 11.73 -24.47 6.16
N ARG A 18 12.63 -25.26 6.76
CA ARG A 18 13.91 -25.81 6.26
C ARG A 18 13.62 -27.01 5.34
N THR A 19 14.37 -27.47 4.32
CA THR A 19 15.71 -27.25 3.73
C THR A 19 15.71 -27.92 2.33
N ALA A 20 16.47 -27.41 1.35
CA ALA A 20 17.24 -28.26 0.43
C ALA A 20 18.42 -27.48 -0.20
N ASN A 21 19.60 -28.08 -0.13
CA ASN A 21 20.91 -27.58 -0.56
C ASN A 21 21.06 -27.43 -2.09
N GLY A 22 21.99 -26.56 -2.51
CA GLY A 22 22.91 -26.89 -3.60
C GLY A 22 23.20 -25.81 -4.64
N ASN A 23 24.43 -25.28 -4.55
CA ASN A 23 25.32 -24.83 -5.62
C ASN A 23 25.22 -23.42 -6.25
N LEU A 24 26.43 -22.85 -6.28
CA LEU A 24 26.91 -21.58 -6.79
C LEU A 24 27.01 -21.61 -8.33
N ARG A 25 26.35 -20.69 -9.05
CA ARG A 25 26.80 -20.16 -10.37
C ARG A 25 26.24 -18.75 -10.62
N SER A 26 27.15 -17.82 -10.91
CA SER A 26 26.85 -16.50 -11.48
C SER A 26 26.44 -16.64 -12.96
N PHE A 27 25.42 -15.93 -13.44
CA PHE A 27 25.35 -15.40 -14.81
C PHE A 27 24.35 -14.23 -14.92
N SER A 28 24.66 -13.34 -15.85
CA SER A 28 24.13 -12.00 -16.13
C SER A 28 22.71 -11.96 -16.76
N PRO A 29 22.11 -10.78 -17.02
CA PRO A 29 20.67 -10.61 -17.24
C PRO A 29 20.28 -10.73 -18.71
N LEU A 30 19.11 -11.31 -19.01
CA LEU A 30 18.46 -11.13 -20.31
C LEU A 30 16.97 -11.50 -20.27
N GLY A 31 16.16 -10.61 -20.86
CA GLY A 31 15.19 -11.00 -21.89
C GLY A 31 13.85 -11.57 -21.42
N LYS A 32 12.79 -10.81 -21.73
CA LYS A 32 11.40 -11.28 -21.85
C LYS A 32 11.35 -12.63 -22.59
N LYS A 33 10.58 -13.57 -22.06
CA LYS A 33 10.05 -14.69 -22.83
C LYS A 33 8.60 -14.92 -22.42
N ASP A 34 7.71 -14.42 -23.27
CA ASP A 34 6.30 -14.81 -23.29
C ASP A 34 6.23 -16.34 -23.42
N SER A 35 5.60 -16.98 -22.45
CA SER A 35 5.27 -18.40 -22.50
C SER A 35 3.75 -18.53 -22.33
N LEU A 36 3.11 -18.81 -23.45
CA LEU A 36 1.71 -19.20 -23.55
C LEU A 36 1.53 -20.53 -22.81
N THR A 37 0.91 -20.46 -21.63
CA THR A 37 0.31 -21.61 -20.94
C THR A 37 -1.21 -21.44 -20.99
N PRO A 38 -2.00 -22.50 -21.26
CA PRO A 38 -3.45 -22.45 -21.24
C PRO A 38 -3.97 -22.69 -19.82
N ASP A 39 -3.47 -21.92 -18.86
CA ASP A 39 -4.09 -21.80 -17.55
C ASP A 39 -4.68 -20.39 -17.46
N GLY A 40 -5.93 -20.30 -16.99
CA GLY A 40 -6.64 -19.02 -16.88
C GLY A 40 -5.81 -17.95 -16.16
N PRO A 41 -6.15 -16.66 -16.34
CA PRO A 41 -5.35 -15.55 -15.82
C PRO A 41 -5.03 -15.78 -14.34
N ASN A 42 -3.73 -15.84 -14.02
CA ASN A 42 -3.25 -16.04 -12.66
C ASN A 42 -3.95 -15.03 -11.72
N PRO A 43 -4.77 -15.49 -10.76
CA PRO A 43 -5.59 -14.61 -9.93
C PRO A 43 -4.79 -13.73 -8.97
N ALA A 44 -3.47 -13.96 -8.87
CA ALA A 44 -2.55 -13.25 -7.99
C ALA A 44 -1.87 -12.01 -8.62
N LEU A 45 -2.08 -11.72 -9.90
CA LEU A 45 -1.54 -10.51 -10.51
C LEU A 45 -2.39 -9.28 -10.15
N PRO A 46 -1.79 -8.07 -10.03
CA PRO A 46 -2.55 -6.83 -10.07
C PRO A 46 -3.51 -6.89 -11.25
N ILE A 47 -4.79 -6.53 -11.05
CA ILE A 47 -5.80 -6.64 -12.11
C ILE A 47 -5.40 -5.77 -13.31
N THR A 48 -4.64 -4.69 -13.05
CA THR A 48 -4.09 -3.79 -14.05
C THR A 48 -2.66 -3.38 -13.72
N GLN A 49 -1.80 -3.25 -14.74
CA GLN A 49 -0.44 -2.69 -14.61
C GLN A 49 -0.46 -1.15 -14.55
N GLU A 50 -1.56 -0.54 -15.00
CA GLU A 50 -1.76 0.91 -15.02
C GLU A 50 -3.08 1.24 -14.29
N PRO A 51 -3.05 2.16 -13.30
CA PRO A 51 -4.26 2.60 -12.63
C PRO A 51 -5.16 3.33 -13.61
N SER A 52 -6.47 3.11 -13.47
CA SER A 52 -7.46 3.96 -14.14
C SER A 52 -7.20 5.45 -13.83
N THR A 53 -7.56 6.35 -14.76
CA THR A 53 -7.35 7.80 -14.59
C THR A 53 -7.95 8.32 -13.29
N ALA A 54 -9.10 7.78 -12.91
CA ALA A 54 -9.77 8.06 -11.66
C ALA A 54 -8.99 7.64 -10.41
N LEU A 55 -8.45 6.42 -10.36
CA LEU A 55 -7.70 5.96 -9.19
C LEU A 55 -6.29 6.53 -9.15
N SER A 56 -5.73 6.89 -10.30
CA SER A 56 -4.54 7.74 -10.38
C SER A 56 -4.80 9.08 -9.69
N ARG A 57 -5.94 9.72 -9.97
CA ARG A 57 -6.33 10.98 -9.31
C ARG A 57 -6.56 10.79 -7.81
N ALA A 58 -7.24 9.72 -7.41
CA ALA A 58 -7.40 9.37 -6.00
C ALA A 58 -6.04 9.22 -5.29
N GLY A 59 -5.09 8.52 -5.90
CA GLY A 59 -3.73 8.39 -5.41
C GLY A 59 -3.04 9.73 -5.18
N TRP A 60 -3.12 10.61 -6.17
CA TRP A 60 -2.56 11.97 -6.07
C TRP A 60 -3.18 12.76 -4.92
N VAL A 61 -4.51 12.77 -4.77
CA VAL A 61 -5.22 13.48 -3.69
C VAL A 61 -4.78 12.95 -2.32
N LEU A 62 -4.81 11.64 -2.12
CA LEU A 62 -4.46 11.03 -0.84
C LEU A 62 -2.99 11.28 -0.49
N ARG A 63 -2.07 11.10 -1.45
CA ARG A 63 -0.63 11.32 -1.24
C ARG A 63 -0.34 12.78 -0.89
N THR A 64 -0.94 13.72 -1.63
CA THR A 64 -0.80 15.16 -1.40
C THR A 64 -1.20 15.52 0.03
N LEU A 65 -2.38 15.06 0.48
CA LEU A 65 -2.87 15.36 1.82
C LEU A 65 -2.08 14.68 2.91
N ILE A 66 -1.61 13.45 2.71
CA ILE A 66 -0.72 12.79 3.66
C ILE A 66 0.57 13.61 3.82
N LEU A 67 1.19 14.06 2.73
CA LEU A 67 2.40 14.89 2.80
C LEU A 67 2.16 16.24 3.49
N CYS A 68 1.00 16.86 3.27
CA CYS A 68 0.67 18.17 3.85
C CYS A 68 0.23 18.09 5.32
N GLN A 69 -0.58 17.10 5.69
CA GLN A 69 -1.25 17.01 7.00
C GLN A 69 -0.54 16.05 7.96
N SER A 70 0.16 15.04 7.44
CA SER A 70 0.78 13.98 8.23
C SER A 70 2.10 13.50 7.63
N PRO A 71 3.09 14.39 7.43
CA PRO A 71 4.33 14.09 6.70
C PRO A 71 5.15 12.95 7.32
N HIS A 72 4.96 12.66 8.61
CA HIS A 72 5.63 11.57 9.31
C HIS A 72 5.18 10.16 8.84
N LEU A 73 4.06 10.05 8.13
CA LEU A 73 3.55 8.77 7.62
C LEU A 73 4.38 8.24 6.45
N ILE A 74 4.81 9.11 5.53
CA ILE A 74 5.67 8.76 4.40
C ILE A 74 7.12 9.03 4.79
N ARG A 75 7.87 7.98 5.10
CA ARG A 75 9.27 8.13 5.52
C ARG A 75 10.11 6.88 5.25
N ASP A 76 11.41 7.06 5.35
CA ASP A 76 12.36 5.95 5.27
C ASP A 76 12.29 5.12 6.55
N ARG A 77 12.18 3.80 6.38
CA ARG A 77 12.14 2.84 7.48
C ARG A 77 13.18 1.76 7.28
N LYS A 78 13.89 1.41 8.36
CA LYS A 78 14.86 0.31 8.37
C LYS A 78 14.20 -0.92 8.97
N TYR A 79 14.36 -2.06 8.30
CA TYR A 79 13.92 -3.35 8.81
C TYR A 79 14.99 -4.40 8.46
N HIS A 80 15.55 -5.03 9.49
CA HIS A 80 16.81 -5.77 9.42
C HIS A 80 17.92 -4.96 8.74
N VAL A 81 18.48 -5.46 7.65
CA VAL A 81 19.60 -4.85 6.91
C VAL A 81 19.11 -4.01 5.72
N ARG A 82 17.79 -3.95 5.49
CA ARG A 82 17.18 -3.24 4.35
C ARG A 82 16.61 -1.90 4.77
N THR A 83 16.79 -0.89 3.92
CA THR A 83 16.14 0.41 4.05
C THR A 83 15.04 0.52 3.02
N PHE A 84 13.81 0.71 3.48
CA PHE A 84 12.64 0.98 2.66
C PHE A 84 12.40 2.47 2.62
N ARG A 85 12.71 3.11 1.49
CA ARG A 85 12.52 4.55 1.31
C ARG A 85 11.04 4.92 1.12
N LYS A 86 10.66 6.13 1.58
CA LYS A 86 9.35 6.78 1.37
C LYS A 86 8.16 5.82 1.50
N CYS A 87 8.10 5.08 2.60
CA CYS A 87 7.08 4.05 2.82
C CYS A 87 6.13 4.42 3.96
N LEU A 88 4.92 3.88 3.87
CA LEU A 88 3.84 4.00 4.84
C LEU A 88 3.63 2.65 5.55
N VAL A 89 3.04 2.69 6.74
CA VAL A 89 2.63 1.48 7.46
C VAL A 89 1.14 1.24 7.28
N GLY A 90 0.74 0.00 6.98
CA GLY A 90 -0.65 -0.37 6.75
C GLY A 90 -1.61 0.09 7.84
N SER A 91 -1.28 -0.13 9.11
CA SER A 91 -2.11 0.32 10.22
C SER A 91 -2.23 1.85 10.33
N GLU A 92 -1.13 2.58 10.11
CA GLU A 92 -1.14 4.05 10.14
C GLU A 92 -1.95 4.62 8.96
N MET A 93 -1.90 3.97 7.78
CA MET A 93 -2.73 4.33 6.63
C MET A 93 -4.22 4.15 6.91
N VAL A 94 -4.59 3.07 7.60
CA VAL A 94 -5.98 2.84 8.04
C VAL A 94 -6.40 3.90 9.05
N ASP A 95 -5.56 4.20 10.04
CA ASP A 95 -5.85 5.24 11.04
C ASP A 95 -6.08 6.60 10.39
N TRP A 96 -5.21 6.99 9.46
CA TRP A 96 -5.36 8.24 8.72
C TRP A 96 -6.66 8.28 7.92
N LEU A 97 -7.01 7.19 7.23
CA LEU A 97 -8.24 7.13 6.44
C LEU A 97 -9.51 7.18 7.32
N MET A 98 -9.48 6.51 8.48
CA MET A 98 -10.56 6.60 9.48
C MET A 98 -10.74 8.03 9.99
N HIS A 99 -9.64 8.77 10.20
CA HIS A 99 -9.69 10.18 10.60
C HIS A 99 -10.33 11.06 9.53
N GLN A 100 -9.95 10.90 8.25
CA GLN A 100 -10.59 11.62 7.15
C GLN A 100 -12.08 11.25 7.01
N GLY A 101 -12.42 9.97 7.18
CA GLY A 101 -13.80 9.50 7.17
C GLY A 101 -14.66 10.18 8.24
N ALA A 102 -14.15 10.32 9.47
CA ALA A 102 -14.89 10.98 10.54
C ALA A 102 -15.33 12.43 10.18
N ILE A 103 -14.60 13.09 9.27
CA ILE A 103 -14.84 14.47 8.84
C ILE A 103 -15.70 14.53 7.56
N TYR A 104 -15.36 13.73 6.55
CA TYR A 104 -15.89 13.92 5.19
C TYR A 104 -16.91 12.86 4.75
N VAL A 105 -16.77 11.60 5.19
CA VAL A 105 -17.65 10.51 4.74
C VAL A 105 -17.70 9.37 5.74
N ARG A 106 -18.88 8.80 5.97
CA ARG A 106 -19.11 7.77 7.00
C ARG A 106 -18.33 6.46 6.77
N ILE A 107 -17.08 6.41 7.23
CA ILE A 107 -16.29 5.19 7.39
C ILE A 107 -16.48 4.70 8.83
N HIS A 108 -17.21 3.60 9.00
CA HIS A 108 -17.64 3.10 10.31
C HIS A 108 -16.75 1.97 10.85
N SER A 109 -15.84 1.45 10.03
CA SER A 109 -15.02 0.31 10.40
C SER A 109 -13.67 0.30 9.70
N ARG A 110 -12.67 -0.25 10.38
CA ARG A 110 -11.33 -0.46 9.82
C ARG A 110 -11.34 -1.40 8.61
N SER A 111 -12.30 -2.33 8.56
CA SER A 111 -12.47 -3.24 7.41
C SER A 111 -12.90 -2.50 6.14
N GLN A 112 -13.74 -1.45 6.24
CA GLN A 112 -14.04 -0.59 5.09
C GLN A 112 -12.78 0.13 4.60
N ALA A 113 -12.01 0.72 5.51
CA ALA A 113 -10.75 1.38 5.17
C ALA A 113 -9.74 0.41 4.52
N VAL A 114 -9.63 -0.82 5.02
CA VAL A 114 -8.85 -1.90 4.38
C VAL A 114 -9.31 -2.15 2.96
N GLY A 115 -10.62 -2.23 2.71
CA GLY A 115 -11.16 -2.42 1.37
C GLY A 115 -10.87 -1.25 0.41
N MET A 116 -10.90 -0.02 0.92
CA MET A 116 -10.55 1.17 0.14
C MET A 116 -9.08 1.15 -0.27
N TRP A 117 -8.18 0.81 0.64
CA TRP A 117 -6.75 0.63 0.34
C TRP A 117 -6.50 -0.56 -0.59
N GLN A 118 -7.25 -1.65 -0.43
CA GLN A 118 -7.19 -2.79 -1.34
C GLN A 118 -7.56 -2.36 -2.78
N ALA A 119 -8.60 -1.56 -2.97
CA ALA A 119 -8.98 -1.07 -4.30
C ALA A 119 -7.85 -0.26 -4.96
N LEU A 120 -7.14 0.58 -4.20
CA LEU A 120 -5.98 1.34 -4.69
C LEU A 120 -4.78 0.43 -5.01
N MET A 121 -4.61 -0.66 -4.26
CA MET A 121 -3.54 -1.63 -4.49
C MET A 121 -3.77 -2.46 -5.75
N GLU A 122 -5.00 -2.92 -5.98
CA GLU A 122 -5.36 -3.74 -7.15
C GLU A 122 -5.11 -3.01 -8.48
N GLU A 123 -5.15 -1.69 -8.43
CA GLU A 123 -4.95 -0.80 -9.58
C GLU A 123 -3.52 -0.22 -9.64
N GLY A 124 -2.63 -0.62 -8.72
CA GLY A 124 -1.23 -0.22 -8.75
C GLY A 124 -0.96 1.23 -8.33
N VAL A 125 -1.91 1.91 -7.70
CA VAL A 125 -1.71 3.25 -7.12
C VAL A 125 -0.78 3.18 -5.91
N ILE A 126 -0.97 2.14 -5.11
CA ILE A 126 -0.07 1.76 -4.01
C ILE A 126 0.40 0.32 -4.23
N SER A 127 1.57 0.00 -3.66
CA SER A 127 2.15 -1.34 -3.73
C SER A 127 2.74 -1.73 -2.38
N HIS A 128 2.64 -3.02 -2.03
CA HIS A 128 3.40 -3.56 -0.91
C HIS A 128 4.89 -3.64 -1.28
N VAL A 129 5.79 -3.28 -0.39
CA VAL A 129 7.23 -3.22 -0.71
C VAL A 129 7.87 -4.60 -1.00
N THR A 130 7.20 -5.69 -0.65
CA THR A 130 7.61 -7.06 -1.00
C THR A 130 6.64 -7.76 -1.95
N ASN A 131 5.79 -7.00 -2.66
CA ASN A 131 4.83 -7.51 -3.65
C ASN A 131 3.77 -8.48 -3.09
N GLU A 132 3.26 -8.23 -1.87
CA GLU A 132 2.02 -8.89 -1.43
C GLU A 132 0.81 -8.31 -2.17
N CYS A 133 -0.15 -9.16 -2.53
CA CYS A 133 -1.34 -8.79 -3.30
C CYS A 133 -2.51 -8.29 -2.42
N GLN A 134 -2.43 -8.48 -1.10
CA GLN A 134 -3.49 -8.15 -0.15
C GLN A 134 -3.02 -7.04 0.79
N PHE A 135 -3.81 -5.98 0.89
CA PHE A 135 -3.65 -4.95 1.89
C PHE A 135 -4.05 -5.50 3.26
N LYS A 136 -3.24 -5.18 4.28
CA LYS A 136 -3.46 -5.63 5.65
C LYS A 136 -3.28 -4.45 6.60
N ASP A 137 -4.23 -4.31 7.52
CA ASP A 137 -4.17 -3.42 8.67
C ASP A 137 -3.18 -3.95 9.71
N LYS A 138 -1.89 -3.90 9.38
CA LYS A 138 -0.78 -4.43 10.17
C LYS A 138 0.46 -3.56 10.00
N TYR A 139 1.50 -3.87 10.76
CA TYR A 139 2.82 -3.27 10.61
C TYR A 139 3.56 -3.80 9.36
N LEU A 140 3.00 -3.53 8.18
CA LEU A 140 3.55 -3.87 6.86
C LEU A 140 3.77 -2.59 6.07
N PHE A 141 4.73 -2.60 5.15
CA PHE A 141 5.15 -1.40 4.43
C PHE A 141 4.54 -1.32 3.03
N TYR A 142 3.98 -0.16 2.73
CA TYR A 142 3.39 0.18 1.44
C TYR A 142 4.04 1.43 0.87
N ARG A 143 3.93 1.61 -0.44
CA ARG A 143 4.49 2.77 -1.16
C ARG A 143 3.54 3.22 -2.27
N PHE A 144 3.35 4.53 -2.40
CA PHE A 144 2.70 5.12 -3.57
C PHE A 144 3.55 4.94 -4.82
N ARG A 145 2.91 4.78 -5.97
CA ARG A 145 3.59 4.66 -7.26
C ARG A 145 4.54 5.84 -7.53
N GLU A 146 4.11 7.06 -7.22
CA GLU A 146 4.92 8.28 -7.38
C GLU A 146 6.22 8.28 -6.55
N ASP A 147 6.21 7.62 -5.40
CA ASP A 147 7.38 7.55 -4.50
C ASP A 147 8.35 6.42 -4.86
N GLN A 148 8.04 5.62 -5.89
CA GLN A 148 8.99 4.65 -6.43
C GLN A 148 10.15 5.32 -7.19
N GLN A 149 9.93 6.54 -7.70
CA GLN A 149 10.95 7.32 -8.39
C GLN A 149 11.80 8.10 -7.37
N GLU A 150 13.09 8.24 -7.64
CA GLU A 150 14.03 8.98 -6.76
C GLU A 150 13.58 10.45 -6.60
N VAL A 151 13.04 11.04 -7.66
CA VAL A 151 12.50 12.40 -7.68
C VAL A 151 10.98 12.34 -7.49
N SER A 152 10.50 12.78 -6.32
CA SER A 152 9.08 12.97 -6.06
C SER A 152 8.83 14.45 -5.81
N SER A 153 7.84 15.04 -6.47
CA SER A 153 7.46 16.43 -6.20
C SER A 153 6.92 16.59 -4.78
N THR A 154 7.25 17.73 -4.17
CA THR A 154 6.62 18.19 -2.94
C THR A 154 5.37 18.99 -3.33
N PRO A 155 4.23 18.79 -2.67
CA PRO A 155 3.00 19.50 -3.00
C PRO A 155 3.08 20.96 -2.62
N THR A 156 2.56 21.83 -3.48
CA THR A 156 2.41 23.26 -3.22
C THR A 156 1.16 23.55 -2.38
N LEU A 157 0.97 24.82 -1.97
CA LEU A 157 -0.25 25.24 -1.28
C LEU A 157 -1.50 25.09 -2.17
N GLU A 158 -1.37 25.36 -3.48
CA GLU A 158 -2.46 25.21 -4.44
C GLU A 158 -2.85 23.74 -4.60
N ASP A 159 -1.86 22.84 -4.70
CA ASP A 159 -2.10 21.39 -4.75
C ASP A 159 -2.87 20.90 -3.52
N ARG A 160 -2.48 21.41 -2.34
CA ARG A 160 -3.16 21.09 -1.09
C ARG A 160 -4.63 21.50 -1.13
N GLN A 161 -4.93 22.74 -1.50
CA GLN A 161 -6.31 23.24 -1.56
C GLN A 161 -7.16 22.45 -2.56
N GLN A 162 -6.57 22.12 -3.72
CA GLN A 162 -7.23 21.29 -4.72
C GLN A 162 -7.52 19.88 -4.18
N ALA A 163 -6.55 19.25 -3.53
CA ALA A 163 -6.71 17.93 -2.94
C ALA A 163 -7.75 17.93 -1.81
N GLU A 164 -7.78 18.96 -0.95
CA GLU A 164 -8.80 19.10 0.11
C GLU A 164 -10.21 19.23 -0.47
N THR A 165 -10.35 19.91 -1.61
CA THR A 165 -11.64 20.06 -2.31
C THR A 165 -12.12 18.74 -2.93
N GLU A 166 -11.22 17.97 -3.52
CA GLU A 166 -11.54 16.69 -4.19
C GLU A 166 -11.68 15.50 -3.22
N LEU A 167 -11.14 15.61 -2.01
CA LEU A 167 -11.09 14.52 -1.05
C LEU A 167 -12.46 13.85 -0.80
N PRO A 168 -13.57 14.57 -0.55
CA PRO A 168 -14.84 13.93 -0.25
C PRO A 168 -15.35 13.02 -1.39
N GLU A 169 -15.20 13.47 -2.64
CA GLU A 169 -15.58 12.69 -3.82
C GLU A 169 -14.69 11.45 -3.98
N VAL A 170 -13.38 11.62 -3.79
CA VAL A 170 -12.41 10.51 -3.82
C VAL A 170 -12.76 9.46 -2.77
N LEU A 171 -13.04 9.86 -1.53
CA LEU A 171 -13.38 8.93 -0.45
C LEU A 171 -14.71 8.22 -0.72
N ALA A 172 -15.73 8.92 -1.22
CA ALA A 172 -17.01 8.33 -1.58
C ALA A 172 -16.85 7.27 -2.68
N ARG A 173 -16.02 7.54 -3.69
CA ARG A 173 -15.74 6.59 -4.77
C ARG A 173 -15.00 5.36 -4.26
N LEU A 174 -13.99 5.54 -3.42
CA LEU A 174 -13.26 4.42 -2.83
C LEU A 174 -14.17 3.53 -1.97
N LEU A 175 -15.12 4.11 -1.24
CA LEU A 175 -16.12 3.35 -0.48
C LEU A 175 -17.04 2.51 -1.37
N GLN A 176 -17.39 2.99 -2.57
CA GLN A 176 -18.16 2.21 -3.53
C GLN A 176 -17.38 1.01 -4.09
N LEU A 177 -16.06 1.16 -4.25
CA LEU A 177 -15.17 0.11 -4.76
C LEU A 177 -14.74 -0.90 -3.69
N ALA A 178 -14.73 -0.48 -2.41
CA ALA A 178 -14.20 -1.28 -1.31
C ALA A 178 -14.85 -2.68 -1.15
N PRO A 179 -16.20 -2.85 -1.23
CA PRO A 179 -16.82 -4.17 -1.08
C PRO A 179 -16.38 -5.17 -2.16
N ASP A 180 -16.29 -4.71 -3.40
CA ASP A 180 -15.87 -5.52 -4.55
C ASP A 180 -14.40 -5.92 -4.44
N ALA A 181 -13.52 -4.97 -4.08
CA ALA A 181 -12.11 -5.24 -3.83
C ALA A 181 -11.91 -6.27 -2.69
N VAL A 182 -12.67 -6.15 -1.59
CA VAL A 182 -12.63 -7.12 -0.48
C VAL A 182 -13.14 -8.49 -0.92
N PHE A 183 -14.23 -8.55 -1.69
CA PHE A 183 -14.77 -9.81 -2.18
C PHE A 183 -13.75 -10.55 -3.05
N ARG A 184 -13.12 -9.85 -4.01
CA ARG A 184 -12.03 -10.40 -4.81
C ARG A 184 -10.84 -10.84 -3.96
N MET A 185 -10.45 -10.04 -2.97
CA MET A 185 -9.37 -10.39 -2.04
C MET A 185 -9.66 -11.70 -1.29
N ILE A 186 -10.90 -11.92 -0.85
CA ILE A 186 -11.33 -13.15 -0.14
C ILE A 186 -11.32 -14.36 -1.08
N LEU A 187 -11.83 -14.21 -2.30
CA LEU A 187 -11.92 -15.30 -3.28
C LEU A 187 -10.57 -15.71 -3.86
N ARG A 188 -9.53 -14.88 -3.74
CA ARG A 188 -8.16 -15.20 -4.20
C ARG A 188 -7.36 -16.08 -3.25
N LYS A 189 -7.97 -16.62 -2.19
CA LYS A 189 -7.29 -17.58 -1.31
C LYS A 189 -7.09 -18.91 -2.05
N PRO A 190 -5.87 -19.47 -2.05
CA PRO A 190 -5.57 -20.77 -2.67
C PRO A 190 -6.32 -21.92 -1.98
#